data_AF-A0A210QUQ3-F1
#
_entry.id   AF-A0A210QUQ3-F1
#
_cell.length_a   1.000
_cell.length_b   1.000
_cell.length_c   1.000
_cell.angle_alpha   90.00
_cell.angle_beta   90.00
_cell.angle_gamma   90.00
#
_symmetry.space_group_name_H-M   'P 1'
#
loop_
_entity.id
_entity.type
_entity.pdbx_description
1 polymer ?
#
loop_
_entity_poly.entity_id
_entity_poly.type
_entity_poly.pdbx_seq_one_letter_code
_entity_poly.pdbx_strand_id
1 'polypeptide(L)'
;MLQRDTCSPTPSTYTLPSTSTPPTKLPPPHAQDEETLVAATLLALETGDLTPLIKEELKYTIQSRRVSEGKRELQVGFKQPQTYKLTDEEVERVDRRREQNRLAAQKFRRKQKAEADVHIKRIQRLESSNTKLKEELRSLREEKSQLFYHWSSHMSVCPARIETRGPDTPGFVLGQGTTGYDVT
;
A
#
# COMPACT_ATOMS: atom_id res chain seq x y z
N MET A 1 27.69 -10.37 -7.56
CA MET A 1 28.33 -9.05 -7.77
C MET A 1 27.75 -8.47 -9.04
N LEU A 2 26.86 -7.49 -8.93
CA LEU A 2 26.36 -6.72 -10.07
C LEU A 2 26.69 -5.26 -9.78
N GLN A 3 27.66 -4.73 -10.52
CA GLN A 3 28.09 -3.35 -10.47
C GLN A 3 26.92 -2.45 -10.89
N ARG A 4 26.60 -1.45 -10.08
CA ARG A 4 25.67 -0.38 -10.44
C ARG A 4 26.49 0.76 -11.01
N ASP A 5 26.33 1.02 -12.29
CA ASP A 5 26.93 2.18 -12.95
C ASP A 5 26.26 3.46 -12.44
N THR A 6 27.04 4.28 -11.73
CA THR A 6 26.67 5.62 -11.31
C THR A 6 26.91 6.58 -12.48
N CYS A 7 25.85 7.09 -13.10
CA CYS A 7 25.95 8.14 -14.10
C CYS A 7 25.88 9.51 -13.41
N SER A 8 27.01 10.22 -13.35
CA SER A 8 27.06 11.63 -12.94
C SER A 8 26.55 12.54 -14.06
N PRO A 9 25.74 13.57 -13.77
CA PRO A 9 25.34 14.54 -14.78
C PRO A 9 26.47 15.56 -15.02
N THR A 10 26.88 15.71 -16.27
CA THR A 10 27.74 16.83 -16.70
C THR A 10 26.89 18.10 -16.89
N PRO A 11 27.47 19.30 -16.67
CA PRO A 11 26.74 20.55 -16.85
C PRO A 11 26.60 20.86 -18.34
N SER A 12 25.36 20.85 -18.84
CA SER A 12 25.02 21.30 -20.18
C SER A 12 24.98 22.83 -20.20
N THR A 13 25.97 23.44 -20.86
CA THR A 13 26.02 24.88 -21.10
C THR A 13 24.98 25.23 -22.16
N TYR A 14 23.82 25.71 -21.71
CA TYR A 14 22.78 26.23 -22.62
C TYR A 14 23.09 27.68 -22.98
N THR A 15 23.52 27.91 -24.21
CA THR A 15 23.52 29.22 -24.86
C THR A 15 22.08 29.54 -25.28
N LEU A 16 21.51 30.64 -24.78
CA LEU A 16 20.21 31.15 -25.20
C LEU A 16 20.33 31.84 -26.57
N PRO A 17 19.54 31.49 -27.59
CA PRO A 17 19.35 32.36 -28.73
C PRO A 17 18.31 33.43 -28.38
N SER A 18 18.76 34.68 -28.31
CA SER A 18 17.88 35.84 -28.39
C SER A 18 17.28 35.92 -29.79
N THR A 19 16.05 35.46 -29.96
CA THR A 19 15.23 35.81 -31.13
C THR A 19 14.00 36.55 -30.64
N SER A 20 14.07 37.87 -30.75
CA SER A 20 12.91 38.76 -30.69
C SER A 20 12.01 38.48 -31.90
N THR A 21 11.01 37.62 -31.75
CA THR A 21 9.88 37.56 -32.67
C THR A 21 8.70 38.32 -32.06
N PRO A 22 8.04 39.22 -32.83
CA PRO A 22 6.92 40.02 -32.34
C PRO A 22 5.70 39.13 -32.06
N PRO A 23 4.74 39.57 -31.22
CA PRO A 23 3.58 38.77 -30.89
C PRO A 23 2.72 38.61 -32.15
N THR A 24 2.75 37.41 -32.73
CA THR A 24 1.80 36.98 -33.75
C THR A 24 0.40 37.13 -33.16
N LYS A 25 -0.42 37.95 -33.84
CA LYS A 25 -1.83 38.18 -33.51
C LYS A 25 -2.51 36.84 -33.19
N LEU A 26 -3.07 36.77 -31.99
CA LEU A 26 -4.00 35.73 -31.58
C LEU A 26 -5.09 35.59 -32.66
N PRO A 27 -5.34 34.38 -33.19
CA PRO A 27 -6.52 34.15 -34.00
C PRO A 27 -7.77 34.45 -33.14
N PRO A 28 -8.82 35.05 -33.72
CA PRO A 28 -10.06 35.31 -32.99
C PRO A 28 -10.64 33.97 -32.49
N PRO A 29 -11.16 33.92 -31.25
CA PRO A 29 -11.81 32.73 -30.73
C PRO A 29 -12.94 32.30 -31.67
N HIS A 30 -12.96 31.04 -32.06
CA HIS A 30 -14.13 30.48 -32.75
C HIS A 30 -15.29 30.50 -31.74
N ALA A 31 -16.45 31.04 -32.14
CA ALA A 31 -17.60 31.26 -31.23
C ALA A 31 -18.05 29.99 -30.46
N GLN A 32 -17.70 28.80 -30.94
CA GLN A 32 -18.00 27.53 -30.27
C GLN A 32 -17.12 27.25 -29.04
N ASP A 33 -15.90 27.79 -29.00
CA ASP A 33 -14.99 27.61 -27.87
C ASP A 33 -15.40 28.50 -26.69
N GLU A 34 -15.91 29.71 -26.97
CA GLU A 34 -16.48 30.61 -25.96
C GLU A 34 -17.73 30.01 -25.31
N GLU A 35 -18.63 29.42 -26.12
CA GLU A 35 -19.84 28.76 -25.62
C GLU A 35 -19.50 27.54 -24.74
N THR A 36 -18.47 26.78 -25.12
CA THR A 36 -18.00 25.61 -24.34
C THR A 36 -17.37 26.03 -23.01
N LEU A 37 -16.58 27.11 -23.00
CA LEU A 37 -15.95 27.65 -21.79
C LEU A 37 -16.99 28.22 -20.81
N VAL A 38 -18.00 28.92 -21.32
CA VAL A 38 -19.14 29.41 -20.51
C VAL A 38 -19.90 28.24 -19.89
N ALA A 39 -20.19 27.19 -20.66
CA ALA A 39 -20.85 25.98 -20.14
C ALA A 39 -20.01 25.27 -19.05
N ALA A 40 -18.69 25.14 -19.25
CA ALA A 40 -17.79 24.57 -18.25
C ALA A 40 -17.75 25.40 -16.97
N THR A 41 -17.80 26.73 -17.09
CA THR A 41 -17.83 27.66 -15.96
C THR A 41 -19.13 27.51 -15.15
N LEU A 42 -20.28 27.46 -15.83
CA LEU A 42 -21.57 27.24 -15.17
C LEU A 42 -21.61 25.90 -14.42
N LEU A 43 -21.11 24.82 -15.05
CA LEU A 43 -21.05 23.51 -14.41
C LEU A 43 -20.14 23.48 -13.19
N ALA A 44 -18.98 24.14 -13.24
CA ALA A 44 -18.06 24.20 -12.11
C ALA A 44 -18.65 24.99 -10.93
N LEU A 45 -19.42 26.06 -11.20
CA LEU A 45 -20.14 26.81 -10.17
C LEU A 45 -21.29 25.99 -9.57
N GLU A 46 -21.99 25.20 -10.38
CA GLU A 46 -23.12 24.37 -9.93
C GLU A 46 -22.66 23.16 -9.10
N THR A 47 -21.63 22.44 -9.56
CA THR A 47 -21.15 21.22 -8.89
C THR A 47 -20.09 21.48 -7.82
N GLY A 48 -19.43 22.64 -7.84
CA GLY A 48 -18.27 22.92 -7.00
C GLY A 48 -16.99 22.20 -7.44
N ASP A 49 -17.04 21.45 -8.54
CA ASP A 49 -15.92 20.70 -9.09
C ASP A 49 -15.26 21.47 -10.23
N LEU A 50 -13.97 21.78 -10.11
CA LEU A 50 -13.19 22.51 -11.13
C LEU A 50 -12.83 21.68 -12.37
N THR A 51 -13.12 20.38 -12.35
CA THR A 51 -12.79 19.43 -13.42
C THR A 51 -13.24 19.86 -14.83
N PRO A 52 -14.44 20.45 -15.04
CA PRO A 52 -14.84 20.94 -16.36
C PRO A 52 -13.92 22.05 -16.89
N LEU A 53 -13.50 22.97 -16.02
CA LEU A 53 -12.67 24.11 -16.40
C LEU A 53 -11.24 23.66 -16.71
N ILE A 54 -10.68 22.77 -15.89
CA ILE A 54 -9.35 22.17 -16.12
C ILE A 54 -9.29 21.44 -17.47
N LYS A 55 -10.39 20.78 -17.88
CA LYS A 55 -10.46 20.12 -19.19
C LYS A 55 -10.38 21.11 -20.35
N GLU A 56 -11.08 22.23 -20.28
CA GLU A 56 -11.02 23.25 -21.32
C GLU A 56 -9.65 23.94 -21.35
N GLU A 57 -9.04 24.25 -20.19
CA GLU A 57 -7.68 24.82 -20.15
C GLU A 57 -6.65 23.88 -20.78
N LEU A 58 -6.73 22.59 -20.46
CA LEU A 58 -5.83 21.58 -21.01
C LEU A 58 -6.03 21.42 -22.52
N LYS A 59 -7.29 21.42 -22.98
CA LYS A 59 -7.64 21.38 -24.42
C LYS A 59 -7.04 22.56 -25.16
N TYR A 60 -7.23 23.79 -24.67
CA TYR A 60 -6.69 25.01 -25.26
C TYR A 60 -5.15 24.98 -25.31
N THR A 61 -4.51 24.58 -24.21
CA THR A 61 -3.04 24.47 -24.12
C THR A 61 -2.49 23.52 -25.18
N ILE A 62 -3.14 22.35 -25.36
CA ILE A 62 -2.74 21.35 -26.36
C ILE A 62 -2.95 21.89 -27.78
N GLN A 63 -4.08 22.54 -28.05
CA GLN A 63 -4.38 23.11 -29.37
C GLN A 63 -3.41 24.24 -29.74
N SER A 64 -3.18 25.19 -28.83
CA SER A 64 -2.26 26.32 -29.04
C SER A 64 -0.85 25.83 -29.36
N ARG A 65 -0.35 24.83 -28.61
CA ARG A 65 0.95 24.22 -28.87
C ARG A 65 1.01 23.58 -30.27
N ARG A 66 -0.03 22.82 -30.65
CA ARG A 66 -0.09 22.16 -31.98
C ARG A 66 -0.08 23.16 -33.13
N VAL A 67 -0.87 24.23 -33.04
CA VAL A 67 -0.95 25.26 -34.08
C VAL A 67 0.38 26.01 -34.20
N SER A 68 1.06 26.30 -33.07
CA SER A 68 2.38 26.92 -33.09
C SER A 68 3.46 26.06 -33.75
N GLU A 69 3.30 24.73 -33.71
CA GLU A 69 4.15 23.75 -34.41
C GLU A 69 3.73 23.55 -35.88
N GLY A 70 2.76 24.33 -36.39
CA GLY A 70 2.24 24.27 -37.76
C GLY A 70 1.28 23.10 -38.02
N LYS A 71 0.84 22.37 -36.99
CA LYS A 71 -0.12 21.28 -37.11
C LYS A 71 -1.54 21.84 -37.11
N ARG A 72 -2.45 21.20 -37.87
CA ARG A 72 -3.88 21.55 -37.84
C ARG A 72 -4.49 21.24 -36.48
N GLU A 73 -5.60 21.92 -36.19
CA GLU A 73 -6.39 21.71 -34.99
C GLU A 73 -6.80 20.24 -34.79
N LEU A 74 -6.75 19.78 -33.54
CA LEU A 74 -7.11 18.41 -33.19
C LEU A 74 -8.63 18.24 -33.26
N GLN A 75 -9.11 17.61 -34.33
CA GLN A 75 -10.49 17.17 -34.46
C GLN A 75 -10.63 15.75 -33.91
N VAL A 76 -11.16 15.61 -32.69
CA VAL A 76 -11.43 14.30 -32.08
C VAL A 76 -12.76 13.78 -32.58
N GLY A 77 -12.73 12.93 -33.60
CA GLY A 77 -13.90 12.19 -34.03
C GLY A 77 -14.25 11.12 -33.01
N PHE A 78 -15.22 11.39 -32.13
CA PHE A 78 -15.80 10.37 -31.25
C PHE A 78 -16.65 9.43 -32.10
N LYS A 79 -16.04 8.34 -32.59
CA LYS A 79 -16.82 7.24 -33.16
C LYS A 79 -17.61 6.60 -32.02
N GLN A 80 -18.93 6.62 -32.12
CA GLN A 80 -19.75 5.85 -31.20
C GLN A 80 -19.33 4.38 -31.28
N PRO A 81 -19.09 3.70 -30.13
CA PRO A 81 -18.74 2.30 -30.13
C PRO A 81 -19.85 1.51 -30.82
N GLN A 82 -19.51 0.83 -31.93
CA GLN A 82 -20.47 0.00 -32.62
C GLN A 82 -20.82 -1.21 -31.75
N THR A 83 -22.07 -1.30 -31.33
CA THR A 83 -22.61 -2.47 -30.65
C THR A 83 -22.91 -3.53 -31.71
N TYR A 84 -21.95 -4.42 -31.98
CA TYR A 84 -22.21 -5.60 -32.79
C TYR A 84 -23.08 -6.57 -31.99
N LYS A 85 -24.16 -7.07 -32.60
CA LYS A 85 -24.91 -8.19 -32.02
C LYS A 85 -24.03 -9.43 -32.15
N LEU A 86 -23.68 -10.01 -31.00
CA LEU A 86 -22.94 -11.27 -30.94
C LEU A 86 -23.75 -12.36 -31.64
N THR A 87 -23.08 -13.20 -32.42
CA THR A 87 -23.70 -14.41 -32.96
C THR A 87 -24.00 -15.39 -31.82
N ASP A 88 -24.96 -16.28 -32.00
CA ASP A 88 -25.37 -17.24 -30.96
C ASP A 88 -24.18 -18.08 -30.45
N GLU A 89 -23.23 -18.45 -31.32
CA GLU A 89 -22.01 -19.17 -30.92
C GLU A 89 -21.07 -18.31 -30.05
N GLU A 90 -21.02 -17.00 -30.31
CA GLU A 90 -20.20 -16.08 -29.53
C GLU A 90 -20.80 -15.85 -28.13
N VAL A 91 -22.13 -15.81 -28.03
CA VAL A 91 -22.86 -15.74 -26.77
C VAL A 91 -22.57 -16.97 -25.91
N GLU A 92 -22.70 -18.17 -26.48
CA GLU A 92 -22.42 -19.42 -25.76
C GLU A 92 -20.97 -19.49 -25.26
N ARG A 93 -20.01 -19.07 -26.09
CA ARG A 93 -18.59 -19.01 -25.70
C ARG A 93 -18.36 -18.03 -24.54
N VAL A 94 -19.03 -16.88 -24.55
CA VAL A 94 -18.95 -15.88 -23.48
C VAL A 94 -19.56 -16.43 -22.19
N ASP A 95 -20.71 -17.08 -22.27
CA ASP A 95 -21.38 -17.65 -21.09
C ASP A 95 -20.57 -18.79 -20.47
N ARG A 96 -19.99 -19.68 -21.30
CA ARG A 96 -19.05 -20.70 -20.81
C ARG A 96 -17.86 -20.07 -20.09
N ARG A 97 -17.29 -18.98 -20.62
CA ARG A 97 -16.17 -18.27 -19.98
C ARG A 97 -16.60 -17.62 -18.66
N ARG A 98 -17.79 -17.01 -18.61
CA ARG A 98 -18.35 -16.41 -17.40
C ARG A 98 -18.58 -17.45 -16.32
N GLU A 99 -19.14 -18.60 -16.68
CA GLU A 99 -19.36 -19.70 -15.74
C GLU A 99 -18.03 -20.25 -15.19
N GLN A 100 -17.04 -20.46 -16.06
CA GLN A 100 -15.70 -20.86 -15.62
C GLN A 100 -15.06 -19.84 -14.68
N ASN A 101 -15.17 -18.54 -15.01
CA ASN A 101 -14.65 -17.48 -14.14
C ASN A 101 -15.42 -17.41 -12.81
N ARG A 102 -16.74 -17.62 -12.81
CA ARG A 102 -17.58 -17.70 -11.61
C ARG A 102 -17.10 -18.82 -10.68
N LEU A 103 -16.89 -20.01 -11.23
CA LEU A 103 -16.38 -21.16 -10.47
C LEU A 103 -14.95 -20.92 -9.97
N ALA A 104 -14.08 -20.35 -10.79
CA ALA A 104 -12.71 -20.00 -10.41
C ALA A 104 -12.68 -18.97 -9.27
N ALA A 105 -13.50 -17.92 -9.35
CA ALA A 105 -13.64 -16.91 -8.31
C ALA A 105 -14.19 -17.50 -7.01
N GLN A 106 -15.18 -18.38 -7.08
CA GLN A 106 -15.70 -19.07 -5.90
C GLN A 106 -14.63 -19.96 -5.25
N LYS A 107 -13.89 -20.73 -6.06
CA LYS A 107 -12.78 -21.56 -5.58
C LYS A 107 -11.67 -20.72 -4.94
N PHE A 108 -11.30 -19.60 -5.56
CA PHE A 108 -10.32 -18.67 -5.01
C PHE A 108 -10.75 -18.12 -3.65
N ARG A 109 -11.98 -17.60 -3.54
CA ARG A 109 -12.53 -17.08 -2.28
C ARG A 109 -12.59 -18.16 -1.20
N ARG A 110 -13.00 -19.39 -1.54
CA ARG A 110 -13.01 -20.53 -0.61
C ARG A 110 -11.61 -20.88 -0.13
N LYS A 111 -10.62 -20.93 -1.03
CA LYS A 111 -9.22 -21.19 -0.69
C LYS A 111 -8.67 -20.11 0.24
N GLN A 112 -8.89 -18.83 -0.09
CA GLN A 112 -8.46 -17.71 0.74
C GLN A 112 -9.07 -17.76 2.15
N LYS A 113 -10.36 -18.07 2.26
CA LYS A 113 -11.02 -18.26 3.57
C LYS A 113 -10.42 -19.44 4.33
N ALA A 114 -10.20 -20.58 3.68
CA ALA A 114 -9.62 -21.75 4.33
C ALA A 114 -8.19 -21.49 4.83
N GLU A 115 -7.37 -20.75 4.07
CA GLU A 115 -6.02 -20.35 4.50
C GLU A 115 -6.07 -19.42 5.72
N ALA A 116 -6.97 -18.43 5.72
CA ALA A 116 -7.20 -17.57 6.87
C ALA A 116 -7.63 -18.38 8.11
N ASP A 117 -8.57 -19.32 7.94
CA ASP A 117 -9.04 -20.20 9.03
C ASP A 117 -7.91 -21.06 9.61
N VAL A 118 -6.98 -21.53 8.77
CA VAL A 118 -5.78 -22.27 9.23
C VAL A 118 -4.88 -21.39 10.07
N HIS A 119 -4.61 -20.15 9.63
CA HIS A 119 -3.80 -19.21 10.39
C HIS A 119 -4.43 -18.86 11.74
N ILE A 120 -5.74 -18.57 11.76
CA ILE A 120 -6.48 -18.28 12.99
C ILE A 120 -6.40 -19.46 13.96
N LYS A 121 -6.64 -20.69 13.50
CA LYS A 121 -6.52 -21.89 14.34
C LYS A 121 -5.10 -22.07 14.87
N ARG A 122 -4.08 -21.73 14.08
CA ARG A 122 -2.68 -21.80 14.53
C ARG A 122 -2.39 -20.77 15.62
N ILE A 123 -2.85 -19.53 15.45
CA ILE A 123 -2.74 -18.46 16.45
C ILE A 123 -3.41 -18.91 17.75
N GLN A 124 -4.67 -19.34 17.70
CA GLN A 124 -5.41 -19.80 18.89
C GLN A 124 -4.70 -20.92 19.64
N ARG A 125 -4.13 -21.91 18.91
CA ARG A 125 -3.35 -22.99 19.54
C ARG A 125 -2.10 -22.46 20.23
N LEU A 126 -1.37 -21.56 19.57
CA LEU A 126 -0.15 -20.96 20.12
C LEU A 126 -0.47 -20.10 21.34
N GLU A 127 -1.53 -19.30 21.30
CA GLU A 127 -2.02 -18.52 22.45
C GLU A 127 -2.39 -19.43 23.61
N SER A 128 -3.15 -20.50 23.35
CA SER A 128 -3.53 -21.48 24.38
C SER A 128 -2.32 -22.19 25.01
N SER A 129 -1.30 -22.51 24.22
CA SER A 129 -0.05 -23.06 24.76
C SER A 129 0.74 -22.01 25.53
N ASN A 130 0.75 -20.77 25.07
CA ASN A 130 1.46 -19.67 25.71
C ASN A 130 0.85 -19.34 27.09
N THR A 131 -0.49 -19.33 27.21
CA THR A 131 -1.15 -19.10 28.50
C THR A 131 -0.84 -20.22 29.49
N LYS A 132 -0.92 -21.49 29.05
CA LYS A 132 -0.56 -22.66 29.88
C LYS A 132 0.89 -22.58 30.37
N LEU A 133 1.84 -22.33 29.48
CA LEU A 133 3.25 -22.22 29.85
C LEU A 133 3.51 -21.04 30.81
N LYS A 134 2.81 -19.91 30.64
CA LYS A 134 2.88 -18.77 31.57
C LYS A 134 2.30 -19.10 32.95
N GLU A 135 1.22 -19.88 33.00
CA GLU A 135 0.64 -20.39 34.24
C GLU A 135 1.60 -21.33 34.97
N GLU A 136 2.17 -22.32 34.26
CA GLU A 136 3.17 -23.24 34.80
C GLU A 136 4.40 -22.48 35.33
N LEU A 137 4.92 -21.52 34.55
CA LEU A 137 6.04 -20.69 34.97
C LEU A 137 5.72 -19.90 36.24
N ARG A 138 4.50 -19.39 36.37
CA ARG A 138 4.05 -18.66 37.56
C ARG A 138 3.99 -19.59 38.78
N SER A 139 3.42 -20.79 38.63
CA SER A 139 3.35 -21.79 39.70
C SER A 139 4.74 -22.16 40.19
N LEU A 140 5.66 -22.48 39.27
CA LEU A 140 7.02 -22.85 39.62
C LEU A 140 7.80 -21.71 40.31
N ARG A 141 7.56 -20.45 39.90
CA ARG A 141 8.15 -19.29 40.57
C ARG A 141 7.60 -19.09 41.98
N GLU A 142 6.31 -19.30 42.17
CA GLU A 142 5.65 -19.23 43.47
C GLU A 142 6.18 -20.33 44.40
N GLU A 143 6.20 -21.58 43.94
CA GLU A 143 6.76 -22.72 44.68
C GLU A 143 8.22 -22.49 45.08
N LYS A 144 9.05 -22.01 44.14
CA LYS A 144 10.44 -21.63 44.44
C LYS A 144 10.51 -20.56 45.54
N SER A 145 9.66 -19.54 45.45
CA SER A 145 9.66 -18.43 46.41
C SER A 145 9.20 -18.90 47.79
N GLN A 146 8.20 -19.78 47.87
CA GLN A 146 7.75 -20.40 49.10
C GLN A 146 8.82 -21.28 49.75
N LEU A 147 9.51 -22.11 48.95
CA LEU A 147 10.64 -22.91 49.41
C LEU A 147 11.76 -22.02 49.96
N PHE A 148 12.09 -20.94 49.25
CA PHE A 148 13.11 -19.99 49.70
C PHE A 148 12.70 -19.26 50.98
N TYR A 149 11.42 -18.90 51.11
CA TYR A 149 10.87 -18.29 52.32
C TYR A 149 10.94 -19.25 53.51
N HIS A 150 10.52 -20.51 53.37
CA HIS A 150 10.62 -21.51 54.42
C HIS A 150 12.08 -21.79 54.80
N TRP A 151 12.96 -21.92 53.82
CA TRP A 151 14.38 -22.14 54.05
C TRP A 151 15.04 -20.97 54.77
N SER A 152 14.81 -19.73 54.31
CA SER A 152 15.36 -18.52 54.93
C SER A 152 14.85 -18.30 56.35
N SER A 153 13.56 -18.54 56.59
CA SER A 153 12.95 -18.53 57.92
C SER A 153 13.62 -19.53 58.86
N HIS A 154 13.79 -20.78 58.43
CA HIS A 154 14.48 -21.80 59.22
C HIS A 154 15.95 -21.42 59.50
N MET A 155 16.68 -20.92 58.50
CA MET A 155 18.08 -20.48 58.65
C MET A 155 18.25 -19.32 59.64
N SER A 156 17.21 -18.54 59.92
CA SER A 156 17.26 -17.47 60.92
C SER A 156 17.24 -17.97 62.37
N VAL A 157 16.75 -19.20 62.60
CA VAL A 157 16.60 -19.80 63.94
C VAL A 157 17.51 -21.02 64.13
N CYS A 158 18.03 -21.59 63.05
CA CYS A 158 18.80 -22.84 63.10
C CYS A 158 20.20 -22.64 63.73
N PRO A 159 20.55 -23.40 64.80
CA PRO A 159 21.87 -23.33 65.43
C PRO A 159 23.01 -23.87 64.56
N ALA A 160 22.69 -24.70 63.55
CA ALA A 160 23.65 -25.35 62.68
C ALA A 160 24.04 -24.50 61.46
N ARG A 161 24.18 -23.17 61.63
CA ARG A 161 24.59 -22.25 60.54
C ARG A 161 26.02 -22.56 60.09
N ILE A 162 26.16 -23.57 59.24
CA ILE A 162 27.39 -23.89 58.53
C ILE A 162 27.50 -22.85 57.42
N GLU A 163 28.48 -21.95 57.54
CA GLU A 163 28.82 -21.01 56.48
C GLU A 163 29.38 -21.76 55.26
N THR A 164 28.51 -22.26 54.39
CA THR A 164 28.92 -22.68 53.04
C THR A 164 28.98 -21.46 52.13
N ARG A 165 29.99 -20.61 52.35
CA ARG A 165 30.48 -19.70 51.30
C ARG A 165 31.24 -20.55 50.27
N GLY A 166 30.52 -21.03 49.25
CA GLY A 166 31.11 -21.56 48.02
C GLY A 166 31.07 -20.50 46.92
N PRO A 167 32.18 -20.24 46.20
CA PRO A 167 32.25 -19.24 45.15
C PRO A 167 31.63 -19.77 43.84
N ASP A 168 31.22 -18.82 42.99
CA ASP A 168 30.96 -18.99 41.55
C ASP A 168 29.65 -19.69 41.15
N THR A 169 28.56 -18.92 41.19
CA THR A 169 27.47 -19.11 40.23
C THR A 169 27.78 -18.22 39.01
N PRO A 170 28.03 -18.79 37.81
CA PRO A 170 28.13 -17.97 36.61
C PRO A 170 26.75 -17.36 36.38
N GLY A 171 26.71 -16.03 36.29
CA GLY A 171 25.51 -15.27 36.06
C GLY A 171 24.74 -15.83 34.87
N PHE A 172 23.54 -16.33 35.14
CA PHE A 172 22.52 -16.52 34.11
C PHE A 172 22.15 -15.12 33.61
N VAL A 173 22.89 -14.64 32.61
CA VAL A 173 22.56 -13.44 31.86
C VAL A 173 21.19 -13.69 31.25
N LEU A 174 20.17 -13.05 31.81
CA LEU A 174 18.89 -12.88 31.14
C LEU A 174 19.17 -12.14 29.84
N GLY A 175 19.35 -12.90 28.76
CA GLY A 175 19.35 -12.37 27.41
C GLY A 175 18.04 -11.61 27.25
N GLN A 176 18.16 -10.29 27.13
CA GLN A 176 17.03 -9.43 26.85
C GLN A 176 16.44 -9.89 25.51
N GLY A 177 15.23 -10.42 25.56
CA GLY A 177 14.45 -10.72 24.37
C GLY A 177 13.99 -9.42 23.72
N THR A 178 14.87 -8.78 22.95
CA THR A 178 14.47 -7.77 21.97
C THR A 178 14.00 -8.50 20.71
N THR A 179 12.75 -8.95 20.71
CA THR A 179 12.02 -9.10 19.45
C THR A 179 10.95 -8.04 19.44
N GLY A 180 11.33 -6.87 18.91
CA GLY A 180 10.40 -5.85 18.50
C GLY A 180 9.41 -6.45 17.52
N TYR A 181 8.15 -6.52 17.94
CA TYR A 181 7.02 -6.60 17.04
C TYR A 181 6.66 -5.15 16.72
N ASP A 182 7.28 -4.60 15.68
CA ASP A 182 6.77 -3.39 15.04
C ASP A 182 5.50 -3.78 14.29
N VAL A 183 4.38 -3.24 14.73
CA VAL A 183 3.10 -3.24 14.02
C VAL A 183 3.00 -1.90 13.30
N THR A 184 3.15 -1.94 11.99
CA THR A 184 2.63 -0.92 11.06
C THR A 184 1.84 -1.62 9.98
#